data_AF-A0A9D4X169-F1
#
_entry.id   AF-A0A9D4X169-F1
#
_cell.length_a   1.000
_cell.length_b   1.000
_cell.length_c   1.000
_cell.angle_alpha   90.00
_cell.angle_beta   90.00
_cell.angle_gamma   90.00
#
_symmetry.space_group_name_H-M   'P 1'
#
loop_
_entity.id
_entity.type
_entity.pdbx_description
1 polymer ?
#
loop_
_entity_poly.entity_id
_entity_poly.type
_entity_poly.pdbx_seq_one_letter_code
_entity_poly.pdbx_strand_id
1 'polypeptide(L)'
;MQVKECTSALMRFAKTTNIPVLLIGHVTKSGEIAGPRVLEHIVDVVLYLEGERFTSYRMLRAVKNRFGSTDELGVFEMSESGFQAVSNATEMFLTEQDPDSDVLVGLAFTVIMDGSRTFIIEVQVIFELSLYKKQW
;
A
#
# COMPACT_ATOMS: atom_id res chain seq x y z
N MET A 1 28.61 -2.08 -3.14
CA MET A 1 29.03 -3.26 -3.93
C MET A 1 28.68 -4.56 -3.20
N GLN A 2 29.11 -4.72 -1.94
CA GLN A 2 28.89 -5.93 -1.13
C GLN A 2 27.45 -6.46 -1.10
N VAL A 3 26.44 -5.60 -0.86
CA VAL A 3 25.04 -6.06 -0.77
C VAL A 3 24.56 -6.75 -2.06
N LYS A 4 24.94 -6.24 -3.25
CA LYS A 4 24.59 -6.87 -4.54
C LYS A 4 25.21 -8.25 -4.70
N GLU A 5 26.47 -8.41 -4.30
CA GLU A 5 27.19 -9.67 -4.41
C GLU A 5 26.57 -10.72 -3.48
N CYS A 6 26.28 -10.34 -2.22
CA CYS A 6 25.57 -11.21 -1.28
C CYS A 6 24.19 -11.63 -1.83
N THR A 7 23.39 -10.69 -2.34
CA THR A 7 22.09 -11.00 -2.95
C THR A 7 22.24 -11.94 -4.15
N SER A 8 23.25 -11.73 -5.00
CA SER A 8 23.50 -12.61 -6.15
C SER A 8 23.90 -14.02 -5.73
N ALA A 9 24.71 -14.15 -4.67
CA ALA A 9 25.07 -15.45 -4.10
C ALA A 9 23.85 -16.17 -3.51
N LEU A 10 23.00 -15.46 -2.76
CA LEU A 10 21.75 -16.00 -2.21
C LEU A 10 20.77 -16.42 -3.31
N MET A 11 20.67 -15.66 -4.39
CA MET A 11 19.84 -16.03 -5.55
C MET A 11 20.33 -17.32 -6.21
N ARG A 12 21.66 -17.45 -6.41
CA ARG A 12 22.26 -18.68 -6.95
C ARG A 12 22.01 -19.87 -6.02
N PHE A 13 22.17 -19.67 -4.71
CA PHE A 13 21.85 -20.70 -3.72
C PHE A 13 20.39 -21.15 -3.86
N ALA A 14 19.43 -20.22 -3.84
CA ALA A 14 18.01 -20.52 -3.96
C ALA A 14 17.68 -21.33 -5.23
N LYS A 15 18.28 -20.97 -6.37
CA LYS A 15 18.06 -21.67 -7.65
C LYS A 15 18.67 -23.07 -7.68
N THR A 16 19.85 -23.26 -7.09
CA THR A 16 20.53 -24.57 -7.07
C THR A 16 19.90 -25.53 -6.07
N THR A 17 19.41 -25.02 -4.93
CA THR A 17 18.83 -25.86 -3.86
C THR A 17 17.32 -25.97 -3.93
N ASN A 18 16.66 -25.17 -4.78
CA ASN A 18 15.22 -25.03 -4.87
C ASN A 18 14.56 -24.64 -3.53
N ILE A 19 15.29 -23.92 -2.68
CA ILE A 19 14.80 -23.41 -1.39
C ILE A 19 14.39 -21.94 -1.56
N PRO A 20 13.15 -21.55 -1.18
CA PRO A 20 12.73 -20.15 -1.18
C PRO A 20 13.57 -19.31 -0.20
N VAL A 21 14.07 -18.17 -0.66
CA VAL A 21 14.84 -17.22 0.15
C VAL A 21 14.11 -15.87 0.18
N LEU A 22 13.79 -15.41 1.38
CA LEU A 22 13.18 -14.09 1.62
C LEU A 22 14.26 -13.10 2.04
N LEU A 23 14.27 -11.93 1.40
CA LEU A 23 15.19 -10.83 1.70
C LEU A 23 14.39 -9.63 2.19
N ILE A 24 14.82 -9.04 3.31
CA ILE A 24 14.19 -7.85 3.88
C ILE A 24 15.09 -6.64 3.60
N GLY A 25 14.55 -5.64 2.92
CA GLY A 25 15.25 -4.40 2.62
C GLY A 25 14.53 -3.20 3.23
N HIS A 26 15.17 -2.49 4.16
CA HIS A 26 14.61 -1.28 4.74
C HIS A 26 14.88 -0.07 3.84
N VAL A 27 13.85 0.73 3.55
CA VAL A 27 14.01 2.00 2.84
C VAL A 27 14.43 3.07 3.85
N THR A 28 15.64 3.62 3.69
CA THR A 28 16.16 4.71 4.54
C THR A 28 16.20 6.03 3.78
N LYS A 29 16.03 7.15 4.51
CA LYS A 29 16.01 8.51 3.92
C LYS A 29 17.31 8.91 3.23
N SER A 30 18.44 8.32 3.62
CA SER A 30 19.77 8.69 3.12
C SER A 30 20.18 7.98 1.84
N GLY A 31 19.46 6.92 1.39
CA GLY A 31 19.79 6.20 0.16
C GLY A 31 21.16 5.49 0.13
N GLU A 32 21.95 5.57 1.20
CA GLU A 32 23.33 5.07 1.27
C GLU A 32 23.42 3.55 1.43
N ILE A 33 22.43 2.93 2.07
CA ILE A 33 22.33 1.48 2.15
C ILE A 33 21.62 1.04 0.87
N ALA A 34 22.40 0.64 -0.14
CA ALA A 34 21.99 0.09 -1.43
C ALA A 34 20.49 -0.16 -1.50
N GLY A 35 19.72 0.88 -1.85
CA GLY A 35 18.28 0.88 -1.67
C GLY A 35 17.64 -0.31 -2.39
N PRO A 36 16.45 -0.77 -1.99
CA PRO A 36 15.79 -1.94 -2.58
C PRO A 36 15.78 -1.91 -4.12
N ARG A 37 15.66 -0.71 -4.72
CA ARG A 37 15.82 -0.45 -6.17
C ARG A 37 17.04 -1.09 -6.83
N VAL A 38 18.16 -1.11 -6.10
CA VAL A 38 19.42 -1.66 -6.57
C VAL A 38 19.39 -3.19 -6.68
N LEU A 39 18.53 -3.84 -5.89
CA LEU A 39 18.35 -5.29 -5.84
C LEU A 39 17.17 -5.78 -6.69
N GLU A 40 16.22 -4.90 -7.02
CA GLU A 40 15.01 -5.23 -7.79
C GLU A 40 15.29 -5.97 -9.10
N HIS A 41 16.35 -5.58 -9.82
CA HIS A 41 16.71 -6.24 -11.07
C HIS A 41 17.32 -7.64 -10.85
N ILE A 42 17.94 -7.87 -9.69
CA ILE A 42 18.64 -9.12 -9.36
C ILE A 42 17.65 -10.20 -8.93
N VAL A 43 16.63 -9.87 -8.12
CA VAL A 43 15.71 -10.85 -7.53
C VAL A 43 14.59 -11.31 -8.48
N ASP A 44 13.95 -12.43 -8.19
CA ASP A 44 12.83 -12.95 -9.00
C ASP A 44 11.48 -12.30 -8.65
N VAL A 45 11.28 -11.91 -7.38
CA VAL A 45 10.06 -11.22 -6.90
C VAL A 45 10.46 -10.00 -6.04
N VAL A 46 9.75 -8.89 -6.21
CA VAL A 46 9.88 -7.65 -5.43
C VAL A 46 8.51 -7.28 -4.88
N LEU A 47 8.41 -7.23 -3.55
CA LEU A 47 7.23 -6.78 -2.83
C LEU A 47 7.56 -5.53 -2.01
N TYR A 48 6.64 -4.57 -2.02
CA TYR A 48 6.68 -3.39 -1.17
C TYR A 48 5.57 -3.47 -0.12
N LEU A 49 5.94 -3.28 1.14
CA LEU A 49 5.00 -3.06 2.22
C LEU A 49 4.92 -1.56 2.49
N GLU A 50 3.82 -0.96 2.06
CA GLU A 50 3.54 0.48 2.11
C GLU A 50 2.46 0.78 3.14
N GLY A 51 2.44 1.99 3.66
CA GLY A 51 1.41 2.44 4.59
C GLY A 51 1.54 3.91 4.93
N GLU A 52 0.41 4.53 5.24
CA GLU A 52 0.39 5.90 5.74
C GLU A 52 0.70 5.95 7.24
N ARG A 53 1.13 7.14 7.71
CA ARG A 53 1.50 7.31 9.12
C ARG A 53 0.33 7.21 10.08
N PHE A 54 -0.87 7.57 9.62
CA PHE A 54 -2.04 7.75 10.47
C PHE A 54 -3.03 6.57 10.38
N THR A 55 -2.73 5.55 9.58
CA THR A 55 -3.56 4.35 9.47
C THR A 55 -2.82 3.13 10.05
N SER A 56 -3.56 2.20 10.67
CA SER A 56 -3.07 0.87 11.06
C SER A 56 -2.86 -0.05 9.85
N TYR A 57 -3.47 0.31 8.72
CA TYR A 57 -3.45 -0.45 7.49
C TYR A 57 -2.10 -0.37 6.76
N ARG A 58 -1.68 -1.50 6.19
CA ARG A 58 -0.51 -1.67 5.34
C ARG A 58 -0.90 -2.39 4.06
N MET A 59 -0.38 -1.91 2.95
CA MET A 59 -0.59 -2.46 1.62
C MET A 59 0.67 -3.19 1.18
N LEU A 60 0.54 -4.45 0.77
CA LEU A 60 1.60 -5.26 0.20
C LEU A 60 1.41 -5.31 -1.31
N ARG A 61 2.33 -4.68 -2.06
CA ARG A 61 2.25 -4.55 -3.52
C ARG A 61 3.40 -5.30 -4.20
N ALA A 62 3.10 -6.07 -5.23
CA ALA A 62 4.10 -6.65 -6.10
C ALA A 62 4.54 -5.65 -7.19
N VAL A 63 5.83 -5.31 -7.23
CA VAL A 63 6.42 -4.50 -8.32
C VAL A 63 7.05 -5.38 -9.39
N LYS A 64 7.49 -6.57 -8.99
CA LYS A 64 8.02 -7.60 -9.89
C LYS A 64 7.60 -8.95 -9.37
N ASN A 65 7.02 -9.77 -10.23
CA ASN A 65 6.68 -11.15 -9.89
C ASN A 65 6.94 -12.05 -11.11
N ARG A 66 8.02 -12.84 -11.08
CA ARG A 66 8.30 -13.80 -12.15
C ARG A 66 7.41 -15.05 -12.12
N PHE A 67 6.60 -15.22 -11.07
CA PHE A 67 5.79 -16.42 -10.84
C PHE A 67 4.28 -16.14 -10.84
N GLY A 68 3.85 -14.91 -11.16
CA GLY A 68 2.45 -14.52 -11.10
C GLY A 68 2.22 -13.06 -11.47
N SER A 69 1.04 -12.55 -11.17
CA SER A 69 0.68 -11.16 -11.45
C SER A 69 1.40 -10.19 -10.53
N THR A 70 1.61 -8.97 -11.02
CA THR A 70 2.01 -7.79 -10.23
C THR A 70 0.82 -6.97 -9.77
N ASP A 71 -0.37 -7.23 -10.31
CA ASP A 71 -1.56 -6.43 -10.05
C ASP A 71 -2.22 -6.82 -8.71
N GLU A 72 -1.77 -7.90 -8.08
CA GLU A 72 -2.29 -8.32 -6.79
C GLU A 72 -1.86 -7.36 -5.67
N LEU A 73 -2.86 -6.95 -4.89
CA LEU A 73 -2.69 -6.09 -3.73
C LEU A 73 -3.11 -6.84 -2.47
N GLY A 74 -2.21 -6.98 -1.50
CA GLY A 74 -2.52 -7.47 -0.16
C GLY A 74 -2.85 -6.29 0.74
N VAL A 75 -3.94 -6.36 1.49
CA VAL A 75 -4.29 -5.35 2.51
C VAL A 75 -4.24 -6.01 3.87
N PHE A 76 -3.50 -5.42 4.79
CA PHE A 76 -3.30 -5.92 6.14
C PHE A 76 -3.55 -4.83 7.16
N GLU A 77 -4.05 -5.18 8.33
CA GLU A 77 -4.16 -4.30 9.48
C GLU A 77 -3.18 -4.76 10.56
N MET A 78 -2.44 -3.83 11.15
CA MET A 78 -1.60 -4.12 12.31
C MET A 78 -2.44 -4.06 13.58
N SER A 79 -2.77 -5.22 14.16
CA SER A 79 -3.42 -5.33 15.47
C SER A 79 -2.39 -5.65 16.57
N GLU A 80 -2.84 -5.72 17.82
CA GLU A 80 -1.99 -6.11 18.96
C GLU A 80 -1.35 -7.50 18.77
N SER A 81 -2.04 -8.38 18.03
CA SER A 81 -1.56 -9.72 17.70
C SER A 81 -0.63 -9.78 16.48
N GLY A 82 -0.44 -8.66 15.78
CA GLY A 82 0.36 -8.55 14.55
C GLY A 82 -0.47 -8.27 13.30
N PHE A 83 0.09 -8.58 12.12
CA PHE A 83 -0.57 -8.35 10.84
C PHE A 83 -1.73 -9.31 10.61
N GLN A 84 -2.92 -8.78 10.43
CA GLN A 84 -4.12 -9.51 10.04
C GLN A 84 -4.53 -9.13 8.62
N ALA A 85 -4.89 -10.13 7.81
CA ALA A 85 -5.34 -9.89 6.44
C ALA A 85 -6.75 -9.29 6.42
N VAL A 86 -6.94 -8.22 5.65
CA VAL A 86 -8.22 -7.54 5.51
C VAL A 86 -8.95 -8.09 4.28
N SER A 87 -10.07 -8.76 4.52
CA SER A 87 -10.94 -9.28 3.47
C SER A 87 -11.75 -8.16 2.80
N ASN A 88 -12.37 -7.29 3.60
CA ASN A 88 -13.15 -6.14 3.12
C ASN A 88 -12.38 -4.82 3.33
N ALA A 89 -11.60 -4.42 2.33
CA ALA A 89 -10.82 -3.18 2.42
C ALA A 89 -11.66 -1.90 2.25
N THR A 90 -12.96 -2.03 1.97
CA THR A 90 -13.87 -0.90 1.84
C THR A 90 -14.07 -0.16 3.16
N GLU A 91 -14.12 -0.89 4.27
CA GLU A 91 -14.30 -0.33 5.62
C GLU A 91 -13.17 0.63 6.01
N MET A 92 -11.98 0.51 5.40
CA MET A 92 -10.87 1.45 5.60
C MET A 92 -11.19 2.88 5.14
N PHE A 93 -12.13 3.05 4.22
CA PHE A 93 -12.42 4.32 3.54
C PHE A 93 -13.83 4.86 3.80
N LEU A 94 -14.61 4.16 4.62
CA LEU A 94 -15.96 4.58 5.00
C LEU A 94 -15.92 5.15 6.42
N THR A 95 -16.60 6.27 6.62
CA THR A 95 -16.80 6.84 7.95
C THR A 95 -17.88 6.04 8.68
N GLU A 96 -17.71 5.78 9.98
CA GLU A 96 -18.81 5.29 10.81
C GLU A 96 -19.93 6.32 10.79
N GLN A 97 -21.08 5.95 10.22
CA GLN A 97 -22.23 6.85 10.16
C GLN A 97 -22.99 6.77 11.48
N ASP A 98 -23.21 7.92 12.10
CA ASP A 98 -24.12 8.03 13.23
C ASP A 98 -25.56 7.86 12.71
N PRO A 99 -26.31 6.83 13.12
CA PRO A 99 -27.65 6.55 12.61
C PRO A 99 -28.66 7.71 12.85
N ASP A 100 -28.34 8.64 13.74
CA ASP A 100 -29.17 9.81 14.06
C ASP A 100 -28.81 11.07 13.24
N SER A 101 -27.81 11.02 12.35
CA SER A 101 -27.45 12.15 11.48
C SER A 101 -28.34 12.24 10.24
N ASP A 102 -29.50 12.87 10.42
CA ASP A 102 -30.38 13.24 9.31
C ASP A 102 -29.70 14.27 8.39
N VAL A 103 -29.45 13.85 7.15
CA VAL A 103 -28.98 14.60 5.97
C VAL A 103 -27.46 14.70 5.77
N LEU A 104 -26.93 13.77 4.97
CA LEU A 104 -25.56 13.78 4.42
C LEU A 104 -25.47 14.67 3.16
N VAL A 105 -25.67 15.99 3.30
CA VAL A 105 -25.45 16.92 2.17
C VAL A 105 -23.95 17.02 1.88
N GLY A 106 -23.56 16.90 0.61
CA GLY A 106 -22.15 17.00 0.21
C GLY A 106 -21.36 15.69 0.30
N LEU A 107 -22.06 14.57 0.50
CA LEU A 107 -21.49 13.23 0.46
C LEU A 107 -21.64 12.58 -0.92
N ALA A 108 -20.56 11.99 -1.44
CA ALA A 108 -20.60 11.14 -2.63
C ALA A 108 -19.71 9.92 -2.45
N PHE A 109 -20.12 8.78 -3.00
CA PHE A 109 -19.27 7.58 -3.07
C PHE A 109 -18.69 7.45 -4.46
N THR A 110 -17.43 7.05 -4.54
CA THR A 110 -16.76 6.70 -5.78
C THR A 110 -16.05 5.38 -5.65
N VAL A 111 -15.74 4.76 -6.78
CA VAL A 111 -15.00 3.51 -6.84
C VAL A 111 -13.64 3.81 -7.43
N ILE A 112 -12.58 3.45 -6.72
CA ILE A 112 -11.23 3.44 -7.25
C ILE A 112 -10.75 2.00 -7.41
N MET A 113 -9.93 1.77 -8.42
CA MET A 113 -9.24 0.49 -8.59
C MET A 113 -7.74 0.74 -8.41
N ASP A 114 -7.12 -0.08 -7.57
CA ASP A 114 -5.67 -0.09 -7.39
C ASP A 114 -5.17 -1.54 -7.50
N GLY A 115 -4.50 -1.82 -8.61
CA GLY A 115 -4.23 -3.18 -9.07
C GLY A 115 -5.54 -3.93 -9.34
N SER A 116 -5.64 -5.15 -8.79
CA SER A 116 -6.81 -6.01 -8.88
C SER A 116 -7.85 -5.76 -7.78
N ARG A 117 -7.57 -4.85 -6.82
CA ARG A 117 -8.50 -4.54 -5.73
C ARG A 117 -9.29 -3.28 -6.04
N THR A 118 -10.58 -3.37 -5.74
CA THR A 118 -11.53 -2.27 -5.82
C THR A 118 -11.75 -1.71 -4.43
N PHE A 119 -11.71 -0.40 -4.30
CA PHE A 119 -12.00 0.32 -3.07
C PHE A 119 -13.16 1.28 -3.30
N ILE A 120 -14.13 1.28 -2.39
CA ILE A 120 -15.14 2.33 -2.36
C ILE A 120 -14.60 3.44 -1.47
N ILE A 121 -14.57 4.65 -2.00
CA ILE A 121 -14.12 5.83 -1.30
C ILE A 121 -15.30 6.76 -1.06
N GLU A 122 -15.38 7.24 0.17
CA GLU A 122 -16.26 8.31 0.58
C GLU A 122 -15.61 9.67 0.29
N VAL A 123 -16.29 10.53 -0.47
CA VAL A 123 -15.87 11.90 -0.77
C VAL A 123 -16.84 12.85 -0.08
N GLN A 124 -16.30 13.68 0.81
CA GLN A 124 -17.06 14.70 1.53
C GLN A 124 -16.68 16.09 1.04
N VAL A 125 -17.68 16.92 0.80
CA VAL A 125 -17.51 18.32 0.37
C VAL A 125 -18.33 19.21 1.29
N ILE A 126 -17.65 20.22 1.86
CA ILE A 126 -18.29 21.36 2.50
C ILE A 126 -18.17 22.57 1.58
N PHE A 127 -19.28 23.27 1.35
CA PHE A 127 -19.28 24.52 0.60
C PHE A 127 -20.02 25.59 1.41
N GLU A 128 -19.50 26.81 1.37
CA GLU A 128 -20.09 27.98 2.01
C GLU A 128 -20.32 29.05 0.95
N LEU A 129 -21.48 29.72 0.99
CA LEU A 129 -21.78 30.81 0.07
C LEU A 129 -20.96 32.04 0.49
N SER A 130 -19.94 32.38 -0.31
CA SER A 130 -19.12 33.57 -0.03
C SER A 130 -19.95 34.86 -0.21
N LEU A 131 -20.17 35.59 0.88
CA LEU A 131 -20.80 36.92 0.87
C LEU A 131 -19.80 38.01 0.45
N TYR A 132 -19.17 37.88 -0.72
CA TYR A 132 -18.42 38.98 -1.30
C TYR A 132 -19.40 40.00 -1.92
N LYS A 133 -19.81 40.99 -1.13
CA LYS A 133 -20.52 42.16 -1.67
C LYS A 133 -19.56 42.94 -2.58
N LYS A 134 -19.77 42.85 -3.89
CA LYS A 134 -19.22 43.83 -4.85
C LYS A 134 -19.72 45.23 -4.44
N GLN A 135 -18.85 46.01 -3.81
CA GLN A 135 -19.04 47.45 -3.68
C GLN A 135 -18.74 48.05 -5.06
N TRP A 136 -19.78 48.57 -5.70
CA TRP A 136 -19.65 49.58 -6.76
C TRP A 136 -19.71 50.95 -6.11
#